data_AF-A0A7K7DPP7-F1
#
_entry.id   AF-A0A7K7DPP7-F1
#
_cell.length_a   1.000
_cell.length_b   1.000
_cell.length_c   1.000
_cell.angle_alpha   90.00
_cell.angle_beta   90.00
_cell.angle_gamma   90.00
#
_symmetry.space_group_name_H-M   'P 1'
#
loop_
_entity.id
_entity.type
_entity.pdbx_description
1 polymer ?
#
loop_
_entity_poly.entity_id
_entity_poly.type
_entity_poly.pdbx_seq_one_letter_code
_entity_poly.pdbx_strand_id
1 'polypeptide(L)'
;LSPTGAQTTQLLVEPPWRPAVLWDRVNLTCQGSGTAGATTWYKDGQRWGQEGVSSFTVTESGTYTCQTDRPGSGLSLSVNVSDDRLVLQVSARALLEGDMVTLRCRY
;
A
#
# COMPACT_ATOMS: atom_id res chain seq x y z
N LEU A 1 11.11 30.30 -8.69
CA LEU A 1 10.93 29.11 -9.54
C LEU A 1 10.68 27.93 -8.61
N SER A 2 9.41 27.67 -8.30
CA SER A 2 9.02 26.55 -7.43
C SER A 2 9.25 25.23 -8.18
N PRO A 3 9.76 24.16 -7.55
CA PRO A 3 9.82 22.88 -8.21
C PRO A 3 8.39 22.36 -8.33
N THR A 4 7.95 22.09 -9.55
CA THR A 4 6.72 21.37 -9.84
C THR A 4 6.89 19.97 -9.25
N GLY A 5 6.44 19.78 -8.01
CA GLY A 5 6.52 18.49 -7.34
C GLY A 5 5.73 17.46 -8.16
N ALA A 6 6.43 16.45 -8.68
CA ALA A 6 5.79 15.29 -9.28
C ALA A 6 4.87 14.66 -8.21
N GLN A 7 3.56 14.81 -8.36
CA GLN A 7 2.60 14.18 -7.47
C GLN A 7 2.59 12.67 -7.80
N THR A 8 3.35 11.90 -7.03
CA THR A 8 3.52 10.45 -7.22
C THR A 8 2.32 9.67 -6.69
N THR A 9 1.91 8.61 -7.39
CA THR A 9 0.93 7.64 -6.89
C THR A 9 1.43 6.99 -5.61
N GLN A 10 0.60 6.94 -4.57
CA GLN A 10 0.92 6.35 -3.27
C GLN A 10 -0.03 5.23 -2.92
N LEU A 11 0.53 4.14 -2.39
CA LEU A 11 -0.24 3.01 -1.88
C LEU A 11 -0.27 3.06 -0.35
N LEU A 12 -1.47 3.26 0.19
CA LEU A 12 -1.73 3.27 1.62
C LEU A 12 -2.21 1.91 2.09
N VAL A 13 -1.81 1.55 3.31
CA VAL A 13 -2.11 0.28 3.97
C VAL A 13 -2.74 0.59 5.30
N GLU A 14 -3.94 0.08 5.53
CA GLU A 14 -4.66 0.19 6.80
C GLU A 14 -5.04 -1.20 7.30
N PRO A 15 -4.75 -1.55 8.56
CA PRO A 15 -3.95 -0.79 9.53
C PRO A 15 -2.47 -0.66 9.12
N PRO A 16 -1.72 0.34 9.64
CA PRO A 16 -0.38 0.71 9.15
C PRO A 16 0.75 -0.25 9.59
N TRP A 17 0.43 -1.46 10.02
CA TRP A 17 1.38 -2.44 10.53
C TRP A 17 2.32 -2.96 9.45
N ARG A 18 3.57 -3.23 9.84
CA ARG A 18 4.64 -3.67 8.94
C ARG A 18 5.37 -4.89 9.49
N PRO A 19 5.54 -5.97 8.69
CA PRO A 19 4.92 -6.15 7.37
C PRO A 19 3.40 -6.35 7.49
N ALA A 20 2.66 -6.08 6.42
CA ALA A 20 1.22 -6.35 6.38
C ALA A 20 1.00 -7.87 6.30
N VAL A 21 -0.03 -8.37 6.98
CA VAL A 21 -0.35 -9.80 7.02
C VAL A 21 -1.84 -10.04 6.79
N LEU A 22 -2.20 -11.17 6.18
CA LEU A 22 -3.59 -11.55 5.92
C LEU A 22 -4.44 -11.74 7.18
N TRP A 23 -3.80 -12.05 8.31
CA TRP A 23 -4.49 -12.19 9.61
C TRP A 23 -5.05 -10.85 10.11
N ASP A 24 -4.60 -9.73 9.53
CA ASP A 24 -5.23 -8.44 9.71
C ASP A 24 -6.23 -8.18 8.60
N ARG A 25 -7.33 -7.49 8.92
CA ARG A 25 -8.22 -6.95 7.90
C ARG A 25 -7.51 -5.77 7.21
N VAL A 26 -6.65 -6.08 6.25
CA VAL A 26 -5.85 -5.10 5.50
C VAL A 26 -6.68 -4.49 4.38
N ASN A 27 -6.75 -3.17 4.36
CA ASN A 27 -7.32 -2.36 3.30
C ASN A 27 -6.20 -1.62 2.57
N LEU A 28 -6.15 -1.79 1.25
CA LEU A 28 -5.23 -1.07 0.38
C LEU A 28 -5.97 0.07 -0.30
N THR A 29 -5.40 1.28 -0.23
CA THR A 29 -5.97 2.47 -0.89
C THR A 29 -4.93 3.08 -1.81
N CYS A 30 -5.26 3.20 -3.09
CA CYS A 30 -4.43 3.93 -4.04
C CYS A 30 -4.79 5.42 -3.97
N GLN A 31 -3.87 6.21 -3.41
CA GLN A 31 -3.98 7.67 -3.44
C GLN A 31 -3.18 8.23 -4.61
N GLY A 32 -3.86 9.06 -5.39
CA GLY A 32 -3.25 9.89 -6.40
C GLY A 32 -4.25 10.99 -6.73
N SER A 33 -3.75 12.06 -7.34
CA SER A 33 -4.57 13.24 -7.58
C SER A 33 -5.69 12.99 -8.60
N GLY A 34 -5.77 11.79 -9.21
CA GLY A 34 -6.72 11.31 -10.22
C GLY A 34 -8.21 11.51 -9.94
N THR A 35 -9.03 11.39 -10.99
CA THR A 35 -10.47 11.19 -10.82
C THR A 35 -10.71 9.90 -10.03
N ALA A 36 -11.58 9.96 -9.02
CA ALA A 36 -12.03 8.77 -8.31
C ALA A 36 -12.55 7.76 -9.34
N GLY A 37 -11.93 6.57 -9.39
CA GLY A 37 -12.35 5.49 -10.28
C GLY A 37 -11.54 5.27 -11.56
N ALA A 38 -10.33 5.83 -11.66
CA ALA A 38 -9.40 5.61 -12.77
C ALA A 38 -8.05 5.09 -12.22
N THR A 39 -8.06 3.87 -11.68
CA THR A 39 -6.90 3.22 -11.04
C THR A 39 -6.74 1.82 -11.61
N THR A 40 -5.54 1.51 -12.08
CA THR A 40 -5.13 0.17 -12.45
C THR A 40 -4.33 -0.45 -11.31
N TRP A 41 -4.72 -1.65 -10.89
CA TRP A 41 -4.04 -2.42 -9.86
C TRP A 41 -3.18 -3.51 -10.47
N TYR A 42 -2.11 -3.84 -9.77
CA TYR A 42 -1.23 -4.95 -10.12
C TYR A 42 -0.99 -5.82 -8.89
N LYS A 43 -1.00 -7.13 -9.10
CA LYS A 43 -0.60 -8.14 -8.12
C LYS A 43 0.53 -8.96 -8.72
N ASP A 44 1.64 -9.05 -8.00
CA ASP A 44 2.84 -9.79 -8.40
C ASP A 44 3.36 -9.36 -9.79
N GLY A 45 3.23 -8.06 -10.09
CA GLY A 45 3.63 -7.45 -11.36
C GLY A 45 2.63 -7.62 -12.51
N GLN A 46 1.56 -8.40 -12.33
CA GLN A 46 0.53 -8.60 -13.33
C GLN A 46 -0.69 -7.71 -13.07
N ARG A 47 -1.29 -7.16 -14.14
CA ARG A 47 -2.52 -6.38 -14.04
C ARG A 47 -3.61 -7.24 -13.39
N TRP A 48 -4.22 -6.69 -12.35
CA TRP A 48 -5.22 -7.35 -11.54
C TRP A 48 -6.56 -6.62 -11.74
N GLY A 49 -7.65 -7.38 -11.94
CA GLY A 49 -8.91 -6.92 -12.52
C GLY A 49 -9.74 -5.89 -11.72
N GLN A 50 -9.15 -5.23 -10.73
CA GLN A 50 -9.78 -4.24 -9.86
C GLN A 50 -9.78 -2.81 -10.44
N GLU A 51 -9.95 -2.67 -11.75
CA GLU A 51 -9.93 -1.35 -12.41
C GLU A 51 -11.03 -0.43 -11.88
N GLY A 52 -10.65 0.82 -11.62
CA GLY A 52 -11.57 1.87 -11.19
C GLY A 52 -12.08 1.75 -9.75
N VAL A 53 -11.44 0.91 -8.94
CA VAL A 53 -11.64 0.89 -7.49
C VAL A 53 -10.46 1.60 -6.81
N SER A 54 -10.74 2.57 -5.95
CA SER A 54 -9.69 3.31 -5.23
C SER A 54 -9.17 2.58 -3.99
N SER A 55 -9.99 1.71 -3.39
CA SER A 55 -9.61 0.91 -2.24
C SER A 55 -10.31 -0.45 -2.17
N PHE A 56 -9.62 -1.45 -1.63
CA PHE A 56 -10.20 -2.79 -1.42
C PHE A 56 -9.55 -3.51 -0.23
N THR A 57 -10.30 -4.43 0.36
CA THR A 57 -9.79 -5.33 1.40
C THR A 57 -9.01 -6.48 0.76
N VAL A 58 -7.78 -6.70 1.22
CA VAL A 58 -6.90 -7.77 0.72
C VAL A 58 -7.38 -9.12 1.26
N THR A 59 -7.45 -10.10 0.38
CA THR A 59 -7.84 -11.48 0.71
C THR A 59 -6.77 -12.50 0.33
N GLU A 60 -5.73 -12.09 -0.38
CA GLU A 60 -4.65 -12.95 -0.86
C GLU A 60 -3.29 -12.35 -0.54
N SER A 61 -2.29 -13.18 -0.30
CA SER A 61 -0.92 -12.73 -0.15
C SER A 61 -0.33 -12.38 -1.50
N GLY A 62 0.71 -11.56 -1.48
CA GLY A 62 1.41 -11.13 -2.68
C GLY A 62 1.89 -9.69 -2.60
N THR A 63 2.48 -9.25 -3.70
CA THR A 63 3.01 -7.89 -3.86
C THR A 63 2.04 -7.04 -4.66
N TYR A 64 1.53 -5.98 -4.03
CA TYR A 64 0.55 -5.08 -4.61
C TYR A 64 1.18 -3.75 -5.01
N THR A 65 0.82 -3.26 -6.20
CA THR A 65 1.10 -1.90 -6.66
C THR A 65 -0.14 -1.32 -7.33
N CYS A 66 -0.20 0.00 -7.43
CA CYS A 66 -1.25 0.68 -8.16
C CYS A 66 -0.69 1.80 -9.03
N GLN A 67 -1.46 2.17 -10.04
CA GLN A 67 -1.19 3.27 -10.94
C GLN A 67 -2.49 4.02 -11.21
N THR A 68 -2.45 5.34 -11.16
CA THR A 68 -3.60 6.16 -11.57
C THR A 68 -3.52 6.48 -13.06
N ASP A 69 -4.65 6.76 -13.71
CA ASP A 69 -4.66 7.03 -15.16
C ASP A 69 -4.18 8.45 -15.52
N ARG A 70 -3.54 9.16 -14.58
CA ARG A 70 -3.02 10.50 -14.83
C ARG A 70 -1.69 10.47 -15.61
N PRO A 71 -1.54 11.33 -16.63
CA PRO A 71 -0.28 11.48 -17.34
C PRO A 71 0.79 12.00 -16.36
N GLY A 72 1.94 11.32 -16.34
CA GLY A 72 3.04 11.60 -15.40
C GLY A 72 2.90 10.95 -14.03
N SER A 73 1.79 10.24 -13.74
CA SER A 73 1.71 9.42 -12.53
C SER A 73 2.45 8.08 -12.75
N GLY A 74 3.45 7.82 -11.92
CA GLY A 74 4.20 6.57 -11.92
C GLY A 74 3.46 5.45 -11.18
N LEU A 75 4.06 4.24 -11.19
CA LEU A 75 3.65 3.16 -10.29
C LEU A 75 3.90 3.56 -8.84
N SER A 76 3.02 3.14 -7.95
CA SER A 76 3.23 3.23 -6.51
C SER A 76 4.42 2.38 -6.06
N LEU A 77 4.92 2.67 -4.86
CA LEU A 77 5.77 1.72 -4.15
C LEU A 77 5.00 0.42 -3.88
N SER A 78 5.71 -0.70 -3.96
CA SER A 78 5.17 -2.03 -3.72
C SER A 78 4.88 -2.27 -2.24
N VAL A 79 3.75 -2.89 -1.95
CA VAL A 79 3.39 -3.40 -0.62
C VAL A 79 3.31 -4.91 -0.68
N ASN A 80 4.11 -5.59 0.14
CA ASN A 80 3.98 -7.04 0.32
C ASN A 80 2.99 -7.34 1.45
N VAL A 81 2.04 -8.22 1.18
CA VAL A 81 1.12 -8.79 2.18
C VAL A 81 1.48 -10.26 2.36
N SER A 82 1.89 -10.61 3.57
CA SER A 82 2.35 -11.97 3.92
C SER A 82 1.20 -12.85 4.44
N ASP A 83 1.33 -14.16 4.20
CA ASP A 83 0.51 -15.24 4.79
C ASP A 83 1.34 -16.09 5.79
N ASP A 84 2.44 -15.54 6.28
CA ASP A 84 3.29 -16.24 7.25
C ASP A 84 2.54 -16.48 8.57
N ARG A 85 2.73 -17.67 9.15
CA ARG A 85 2.06 -18.11 10.38
C ARG A 85 2.41 -17.30 11.62
N LEU A 86 3.56 -16.63 11.64
CA LEU A 86 4.00 -15.83 12.77
C LEU A 86 4.81 -14.66 12.25
N VAL A 87 4.36 -13.46 12.58
CA VAL A 87 4.98 -12.21 12.12
C VAL A 87 5.06 -11.22 13.26
N LEU A 88 6.26 -10.68 13.48
CA LEU A 88 6.47 -9.52 14.33
C LEU A 88 6.20 -8.26 13.52
N GLN A 89 5.18 -7.51 13.92
CA GLN A 89 4.78 -6.27 13.27
C GLN A 89 5.18 -5.03 14.07
N VAL A 90 5.46 -3.94 13.36
CA VAL A 90 5.71 -2.59 13.90
C VAL A 90 4.74 -1.57 13.30
N SER A 91 4.33 -0.56 14.06
CA SER A 91 3.39 0.49 13.59
C SER A 91 4.05 1.64 12.81
N ALA A 92 5.38 1.80 12.93
CA ALA A 92 6.12 2.93 12.37
C ALA A 92 6.78 2.63 11.02
N ARG A 93 6.80 3.61 10.11
CA ARG A 93 7.51 3.51 8.81
C ARG A 93 8.99 3.87 8.92
N ALA A 94 9.28 4.89 9.73
CA ALA A 94 10.62 5.39 10.03
C ALA A 94 10.62 5.73 11.53
N LEU A 95 11.76 5.49 12.17
CA LEU A 95 11.95 5.69 13.60
C LEU A 95 13.20 6.53 13.81
N LEU A 96 13.13 7.45 14.76
CA LEU A 96 14.24 8.27 15.23
C LEU A 96 14.56 7.90 16.69
N GLU A 97 15.73 8.33 17.16
CA GLU A 97 16.08 8.18 18.56
C GLU A 97 15.07 8.92 19.45
N GLY A 98 14.55 8.23 20.46
CA GLY A 98 13.54 8.75 21.38
C GLY A 98 12.09 8.41 20.99
N ASP A 99 11.85 7.85 19.80
CA ASP A 99 10.50 7.45 19.39
C ASP A 99 9.99 6.25 20.20
N MET A 100 8.70 6.28 20.55
CA MET A 100 8.02 5.12 21.14
C MET A 100 7.61 4.14 20.05
N VAL A 101 8.07 2.90 20.17
CA VAL A 101 7.79 1.83 19.21
C VAL A 101 6.81 0.84 19.80
N THR A 102 5.71 0.58 19.09
CA THR A 102 4.79 -0.51 19.43
C THR A 102 5.06 -1.70 18.53
N LEU A 103 5.43 -2.81 19.15
CA LEU A 103 5.57 -4.11 18.50
C LEU A 103 4.39 -4.99 18.84
N ARG A 104 3.97 -5.83 17.89
CA ARG A 104 2.98 -6.89 18.15
C ARG A 104 3.30 -8.16 17.38
N CYS A 105 3.02 -9.29 18.00
CA CYS A 105 3.06 -10.59 17.34
C CYS A 105 1.68 -10.91 16.76
N ARG A 106 1.62 -11.25 15.47
CA ARG A 106 0.41 -11.80 14.83
C ARG A 106 0.66 -13.25 14.44
N TYR A 107 -0.34 -14.08 14.71
CA TYR A 107 -0.40 -15.52 14.48
C TYR A 107 -1.81 -15.91 14.06
#